data_AF-A0A7S0L1Y5-F1
#
_entry.id   AF-A0A7S0L1Y5-F1
#
_cell.length_a   1.000
_cell.length_b   1.000
_cell.length_c   1.000
_cell.angle_alpha   90.00
_cell.angle_beta   90.00
_cell.angle_gamma   90.00
#
_symmetry.space_group_name_H-M   'P 1'
#
loop_
_entity.id
_entity.type
_entity.pdbx_description
1 polymer ?
#
loop_
_entity_poly.entity_id
_entity_poly.type
_entity_poly.pdbx_seq_one_letter_code
_entity_poly.pdbx_strand_id
1 'polypeptide(L)'
;IDCGSGGVERSPAIQERLVQEVAASVGRGNGRVLGVMLRSFLLAGKQELVAGKAPTYGMSVTEACMDWSATAAALEALAAAVRLRRDGSLDGQPAPKRPRS
;
A
#
# COMPACT_ATOMS: atom_id res chain seq x y z
N ILE A 1 0.67 -7.26 5.25
CA ILE A 1 0.52 -7.74 3.85
C ILE A 1 1.51 -6.96 3.01
N ASP A 2 2.31 -7.63 2.19
CA ASP A 2 3.18 -6.95 1.23
C ASP A 2 2.44 -6.90 -0.11
N CYS A 3 2.14 -5.69 -0.58
CA CYS A 3 1.43 -5.50 -1.85
C CYS A 3 2.37 -5.60 -3.07
N GLY A 4 3.66 -5.88 -2.85
CA GLY A 4 4.70 -5.94 -3.88
C GLY A 4 5.37 -7.30 -4.13
N SER A 5 5.11 -8.34 -3.30
CA SER A 5 5.85 -9.62 -3.36
C SER A 5 5.33 -10.67 -4.35
N GLY A 6 4.26 -10.41 -5.10
CA GLY A 6 3.62 -11.40 -5.97
C GLY A 6 4.18 -11.50 -7.39
N GLY A 7 5.28 -12.22 -7.61
CA GLY A 7 5.61 -12.81 -8.93
C GLY A 7 5.78 -11.84 -10.13
N VAL A 8 5.69 -12.38 -11.36
CA VAL A 8 6.44 -12.01 -12.59
C VAL A 8 6.32 -10.58 -13.12
N GLU A 9 5.48 -9.72 -12.57
CA GLU A 9 5.77 -8.28 -12.64
C GLU A 9 5.48 -7.63 -11.30
N ARG A 10 6.53 -7.07 -10.71
CA ARG A 10 6.51 -6.08 -9.62
C ARG A 10 5.92 -4.76 -10.15
N SER A 11 4.79 -4.86 -10.84
CA SER A 11 4.16 -3.80 -11.57
C SER A 11 3.50 -2.83 -10.58
N PRO A 12 3.78 -1.52 -10.69
CA PRO A 12 3.08 -0.50 -9.91
C PRO A 12 1.56 -0.64 -10.00
N ALA A 13 1.02 -0.96 -11.18
CA ALA A 13 -0.42 -1.13 -11.40
C ALA A 13 -1.01 -2.32 -10.62
N ILE A 14 -0.26 -3.42 -10.49
CA ILE A 14 -0.72 -4.57 -9.68
C ILE A 14 -0.72 -4.19 -8.20
N GLN A 15 0.29 -3.48 -7.73
CA GLN A 15 0.35 -3.01 -6.35
C GLN A 15 -0.81 -2.06 -6.03
N GLU A 16 -1.13 -1.13 -6.93
CA GLU A 16 -2.29 -0.24 -6.80
C GLU A 16 -3.60 -1.03 -6.66
N ARG A 17 -3.82 -2.03 -7.51
CA ARG A 17 -5.00 -2.90 -7.43
C ARG A 17 -5.06 -3.64 -6.09
N LEU A 18 -3.95 -4.24 -5.65
CA LEU A 18 -3.88 -4.98 -4.39
C LEU A 18 -4.15 -4.08 -3.18
N VAL A 19 -3.71 -2.82 -3.21
CA VAL A 19 -4.05 -1.85 -2.17
C VAL A 19 -5.55 -1.63 -2.09
N GLN A 20 -6.24 -1.47 -3.22
CA GLN A 20 -7.69 -1.28 -3.23
C GLN A 20 -8.42 -2.50 -2.68
N GLU A 21 -7.98 -3.71 -3.03
CA GLU A 21 -8.53 -4.96 -2.50
C GLU A 21 -8.36 -5.05 -0.97
N VAL A 22 -7.16 -4.71 -0.46
CA VAL A 22 -6.88 -4.68 0.98
C VAL A 22 -7.71 -3.60 1.68
N ALA A 23 -7.80 -2.39 1.12
CA ALA A 23 -8.61 -1.30 1.66
C ALA A 23 -10.09 -1.73 1.74
N ALA A 24 -10.64 -2.33 0.69
CA ALA A 24 -12.00 -2.84 0.70
C ALA A 24 -12.20 -3.95 1.76
N SER A 25 -11.23 -4.86 1.92
CA SER A 25 -11.27 -5.88 2.98
C SER A 25 -11.27 -5.26 4.39
N VAL A 26 -10.40 -4.27 4.63
CA VAL A 26 -10.33 -3.55 5.91
C VAL A 26 -11.64 -2.81 6.18
N GLY A 27 -12.19 -2.10 5.19
CA GLY A 27 -13.44 -1.36 5.31
C GLY A 27 -14.64 -2.26 5.64
N ARG A 28 -14.63 -3.51 5.17
CA ARG A 28 -15.64 -4.55 5.50
C ARG A 28 -15.47 -5.18 6.90
N GLY A 29 -14.58 -4.66 7.74
CA GLY A 29 -14.42 -5.15 9.12
C GLY A 29 -13.26 -6.12 9.35
N ASN A 30 -12.40 -6.38 8.36
CA ASN A 30 -11.29 -7.31 8.55
C ASN A 30 -10.27 -6.76 9.58
N GLY A 31 -10.31 -7.30 10.79
CA GLY A 31 -9.40 -6.97 11.90
C GLY A 31 -8.05 -7.68 11.85
N ARG A 32 -7.86 -8.66 10.95
CA ARG A 32 -6.62 -9.46 10.87
C ARG A 32 -5.52 -8.76 10.05
N VAL A 33 -5.88 -7.75 9.26
CA VAL A 33 -4.90 -6.92 8.55
C VAL A 33 -4.37 -5.85 9.50
N LEU A 34 -3.12 -6.01 9.93
CA LEU A 34 -2.45 -5.09 10.86
C LEU A 34 -1.71 -3.95 10.14
N GLY A 35 -1.31 -4.17 8.89
CA GLY A 35 -0.56 -3.20 8.10
C GLY A 35 -0.27 -3.69 6.69
N VAL A 36 0.13 -2.75 5.84
CA VAL A 36 0.54 -2.99 4.44
C VAL A 36 1.93 -2.41 4.18
N MET A 37 2.66 -3.01 3.23
CA MET A 37 3.90 -2.46 2.69
C MET A 37 3.68 -2.09 1.23
N LEU A 38 4.09 -0.86 0.88
CA LEU A 38 3.97 -0.27 -0.46
C LEU A 38 5.35 0.15 -0.95
N ARG A 39 5.65 -0.10 -2.23
CA ARG A 39 6.81 0.44 -2.94
C ARG A 39 6.41 1.69 -3.70
N SER A 40 6.86 2.83 -3.21
CA SER A 40 6.56 4.16 -3.73
C SER A 40 7.82 4.99 -3.89
N PHE A 41 7.84 5.85 -4.89
CA PHE A 41 8.88 6.85 -5.10
C PHE A 41 8.26 8.09 -5.76
N LEU A 42 9.04 9.14 -6.03
CA LEU A 42 8.48 10.37 -6.60
C LEU A 42 7.93 10.13 -8.01
N LEU A 43 8.68 9.39 -8.82
CA LEU A 43 8.35 8.97 -10.17
C LEU A 43 8.13 7.45 -10.21
N ALA A 44 7.23 7.03 -11.08
CA ALA A 44 6.90 5.63 -11.28
C ALA A 44 8.05 4.85 -11.93
N GLY A 45 8.05 3.53 -11.72
CA GLY A 45 8.95 2.59 -12.38
C GLY A 45 10.32 2.50 -11.70
N LYS A 46 11.30 2.09 -12.50
CA LYS A 46 12.70 1.94 -12.09
C LYS A 46 13.64 2.41 -13.20
N GLN A 47 14.86 2.76 -12.83
CA GLN A 47 15.94 3.09 -13.75
C GLN A 47 17.16 2.20 -13.50
N GLU A 48 17.93 1.98 -14.56
CA GLU A 48 19.25 1.36 -14.47
C GLU A 48 20.31 2.47 -14.34
N LEU A 49 21.35 2.22 -13.54
CA LEU A 49 22.47 3.14 -13.42
C LEU A 49 23.42 2.98 -14.60
N VAL A 50 23.65 4.08 -15.34
CA VAL A 50 24.53 4.10 -16.51
C VAL A 50 25.75 4.98 -16.21
N ALA A 51 26.94 4.42 -16.39
CA ALA A 51 28.20 5.14 -16.14
C ALA A 51 28.27 6.44 -16.98
N GLY A 52 28.68 7.54 -16.36
CA GLY A 52 28.76 8.85 -17.01
C GLY A 52 27.43 9.57 -17.23
N LYS A 53 26.30 8.98 -16.83
CA LYS A 53 24.96 9.60 -16.89
C LYS A 53 24.42 9.83 -15.47
N ALA A 54 23.98 11.06 -15.21
CA ALA A 54 23.28 11.35 -13.96
C ALA A 54 21.94 10.58 -13.89
N PRO A 55 21.59 9.97 -12.74
CA PRO A 55 20.32 9.29 -12.58
C PRO A 55 19.16 10.30 -12.61
N THR A 56 18.00 9.84 -13.08
CA THR A 56 16.74 10.57 -12.97
C THR A 56 16.41 10.73 -11.49
N TYR A 57 16.42 11.96 -11.00
CA TYR A 57 16.02 12.25 -9.63
C TYR A 57 14.59 11.76 -9.38
N GLY A 58 14.38 11.12 -8.23
CA GLY A 58 13.05 10.65 -7.87
C GLY A 58 12.56 9.42 -8.62
N MET A 59 13.44 8.64 -9.29
CA MET A 59 13.13 7.29 -9.79
C MET A 59 13.97 6.20 -9.08
N SER A 60 13.36 5.07 -8.73
CA SER A 60 14.03 3.98 -8.01
C SER A 60 15.10 3.29 -8.86
N VAL A 61 16.20 2.84 -8.25
CA VAL A 61 17.30 2.11 -8.93
C VAL A 61 17.29 0.61 -8.66
N THR A 62 16.37 0.12 -7.83
CA THR A 62 16.30 -1.29 -7.43
C THR A 62 15.03 -1.93 -7.99
N GLU A 63 13.89 -1.43 -7.56
CA GLU A 63 12.57 -2.00 -7.83
C GLU A 63 11.61 -0.97 -8.42
N ALA A 64 10.69 -1.41 -9.26
CA ALA A 64 9.66 -0.52 -9.79
C ALA A 64 8.73 -0.04 -8.66
N CYS A 65 8.55 1.27 -8.58
CA CYS A 65 7.70 1.93 -7.60
C CYS A 65 6.46 2.56 -8.25
N MET A 66 5.41 2.75 -7.46
CA MET A 66 4.35 3.71 -7.77
C MET A 66 4.92 5.14 -7.71
N ASP A 67 4.33 6.05 -8.48
CA ASP A 67 4.61 7.47 -8.33
C ASP A 67 3.93 8.07 -7.09
N TRP A 68 4.16 9.37 -6.88
CA TRP A 68 3.59 10.09 -5.76
C TRP A 68 2.06 10.17 -5.80
N SER A 69 1.46 10.33 -6.98
CA SER A 69 0.01 10.47 -7.13
C SER A 69 -0.71 9.18 -6.72
N ALA A 70 -0.24 8.05 -7.24
CA ALA A 70 -0.73 6.72 -6.87
C ALA A 70 -0.51 6.43 -5.39
N THR A 71 0.61 6.89 -4.82
CA THR A 71 0.91 6.75 -3.39
C THR A 71 -0.08 7.51 -2.52
N ALA A 72 -0.38 8.77 -2.86
CA ALA A 72 -1.36 9.57 -2.14
C ALA A 72 -2.75 8.91 -2.19
N ALA A 73 -3.20 8.49 -3.37
CA ALA A 73 -4.49 7.80 -3.55
C ALA A 73 -4.57 6.50 -2.74
N ALA A 74 -3.50 5.71 -2.71
CA ALA A 74 -3.40 4.49 -1.90
C ALA A 74 -3.56 4.79 -0.41
N LEU A 75 -2.86 5.81 0.10
CA LEU A 75 -2.93 6.22 1.50
C LEU A 75 -4.32 6.74 1.88
N GLU A 76 -4.95 7.53 1.01
CA GLU A 76 -6.31 8.03 1.21
C GLU A 76 -7.34 6.90 1.27
N ALA A 77 -7.28 5.94 0.36
CA ALA A 77 -8.16 4.77 0.32
C ALA A 77 -8.01 3.91 1.59
N LEU A 78 -6.78 3.64 2.02
CA LEU A 78 -6.50 2.89 3.25
C LEU A 78 -7.00 3.65 4.48
N ALA A 79 -6.80 4.97 4.53
CA ALA A 79 -7.28 5.80 5.63
C ALA A 79 -8.82 5.80 5.70
N ALA A 80 -9.50 5.90 4.56
CA ALA A 80 -10.96 5.83 4.47
C ALA A 80 -11.49 4.47 4.95
N ALA A 81 -10.87 3.37 4.51
CA ALA A 81 -11.22 2.02 4.95
C ALA A 81 -11.05 1.83 6.47
N VAL A 82 -9.96 2.35 7.04
CA VAL A 82 -9.72 2.28 8.49
C VAL A 82 -10.77 3.07 9.27
N ARG A 83 -11.17 4.25 8.79
CA ARG A 83 -12.27 5.04 9.39
C ARG A 83 -13.59 4.28 9.32
N LEU A 84 -13.97 3.78 8.14
CA LEU A 84 -15.20 3.01 7.96
C LEU A 84 -15.29 1.81 8.92
N ARG A 85 -14.20 1.06 9.09
CA ARG A 85 -14.14 -0.06 10.04
C ARG A 85 -14.34 0.38 11.50
N ARG A 86 -13.80 1.54 11.88
CA ARG A 86 -13.92 2.07 13.25
C ARG A 86 -15.35 2.54 13.51
N ASP A 87 -15.98 3.19 12.54
CA ASP A 87 -17.34 3.70 12.66
C ASP A 87 -18.37 2.54 12.67
N GLY A 88 -18.15 1.50 11.86
CA GLY A 88 -18.97 0.27 11.88
C GLY A 88 -18.75 -0.63 13.11
N SER A 89 -17.79 -0.32 13.99
CA SER A 89 -17.66 -1.01 15.29
C SER A 89 -18.64 -0.49 16.35
N LEU A 90 -19.51 0.46 16.02
CA LEU A 90 -20.55 0.96 16.92
C LEU A 90 -21.74 -0.01 17.07
N ASP A 91 -21.85 -1.06 16.26
CA ASP A 91 -22.88 -2.11 16.35
C ASP A 91 -22.51 -3.23 17.36
N GLY A 92 -22.10 -2.85 18.57
CA GLY A 92 -22.22 -3.70 19.76
C GLY A 92 -21.30 -4.92 19.91
N GLN A 93 -20.39 -5.20 18.96
CA GLN A 93 -19.38 -6.26 19.14
C GLN A 93 -18.05 -5.64 19.59
N PRO A 94 -17.52 -5.99 20.78
CA PRO A 94 -16.27 -5.42 21.25
C PRO A 94 -15.13 -5.79 20.30
N ALA A 95 -14.35 -4.78 19.89
CA ALA A 95 -13.10 -4.99 19.19
C ALA A 95 -12.25 -6.04 19.95
N PRO A 96 -11.64 -7.02 19.27
CA PRO A 96 -10.86 -8.06 19.95
C PRO A 96 -9.76 -7.40 20.79
N LYS A 97 -9.85 -7.57 22.11
CA LYS A 97 -8.85 -7.04 23.05
C LYS A 97 -7.51 -7.67 22.71
N ARG A 98 -6.49 -6.85 22.41
CA ARG A 98 -5.12 -7.36 22.30
C ARG A 98 -4.74 -8.01 23.63
N PRO A 99 -4.16 -9.22 23.64
CA PRO A 99 -3.52 -9.73 24.84
C PRO A 99 -2.40 -8.76 25.20
N ARG A 100 -2.46 -8.18 26.40
CA ARG A 100 -1.32 -7.45 26.97
C ARG A 100 -0.29 -8.51 27.37
N SER A 101 0.88 -8.45 26.75
CA SER A 101 2.10 -9.14 27.23
C SER A 101 2.62 -8.46 28.49
#